data_AF-A0A7S3ZQH9-F1
#
_entry.id   AF-A0A7S3ZQH9-F1
#
_cell.length_a   1.000
_cell.length_b   1.000
_cell.length_c   1.000
_cell.angle_alpha   90.00
_cell.angle_beta   90.00
_cell.angle_gamma   90.00
#
_symmetry.space_group_name_H-M   'P 1'
#
loop_
_entity.id
_entity.type
_entity.pdbx_description
1 polymer ?
#
loop_
_entity_poly.entity_id
_entity_poly.type
_entity_poly.pdbx_seq_one_letter_code
_entity_poly.pdbx_strand_id
1 'polypeptide(L)'
;AAARGRAVSVVDPLPFDACGDRRALVINALDDVLEKRFMDTVRAPFRTLVDEGVAPGRFARVPLVDDPPCRELLASADLRTCARSTHVCQLPRVDDVENTFAVRHYGGVVTYAFDECARRETSDAFRGALRRSTIDFM
;
A
#
# COMPACT_ATOMS: atom_id res chain seq x y z
N ALA A 1 -1.43 33.36 29.55
CA ALA A 1 -0.76 32.19 28.96
C ALA A 1 -1.80 31.38 28.22
N ALA A 2 -1.81 31.40 26.88
CA ALA A 2 -2.74 30.59 26.10
C ALA A 2 -2.33 29.12 26.26
N ALA A 3 -3.23 28.29 26.79
CA ALA A 3 -3.06 26.85 26.80
C ALA A 3 -2.93 26.40 25.34
N ARG A 4 -1.71 26.06 24.91
CA ARG A 4 -1.48 25.42 23.61
C ARG A 4 -2.10 24.03 23.70
N GLY A 5 -3.38 23.92 23.33
CA GLY A 5 -4.03 22.63 23.14
C GLY A 5 -3.22 21.83 22.13
N ARG A 6 -2.77 20.63 22.52
CA ARG A 6 -2.16 19.68 21.58
C ARG A 6 -3.30 19.12 20.74
N ALA A 7 -3.23 19.33 19.42
CA ALA A 7 -4.12 18.64 18.50
C ALA A 7 -3.83 17.14 18.52
N VAL A 8 -4.87 16.33 18.69
CA VAL A 8 -4.81 14.88 18.56
C VAL A 8 -5.49 14.52 17.24
N SER A 9 -4.74 13.88 16.35
CA SER A 9 -5.27 13.35 15.08
C SER A 9 -5.50 11.85 15.24
N VAL A 10 -6.69 11.40 14.84
CA VAL A 10 -7.04 9.98 14.80
C VAL A 10 -7.00 9.53 13.33
N VAL A 11 -6.37 8.39 13.07
CA VAL A 11 -6.32 7.77 11.74
C VAL A 11 -7.11 6.46 11.82
N ASP A 12 -8.08 6.30 10.93
CA ASP A 12 -8.99 5.14 10.86
C ASP A 12 -8.88 4.49 9.46
N PRO A 13 -7.87 3.63 9.21
CA PRO A 13 -7.70 2.96 7.93
C PRO A 13 -8.71 1.82 7.76
N LEU A 14 -9.07 1.53 6.52
CA LEU A 14 -9.83 0.32 6.21
C LEU A 14 -8.98 -0.91 6.53
N PRO A 15 -9.58 -2.00 7.03
CA PRO A 15 -8.83 -3.21 7.35
C PRO A 15 -8.35 -3.91 6.07
N PHE A 16 -7.26 -4.66 6.21
CA PHE A 16 -6.72 -5.57 5.20
C PHE A 16 -7.81 -6.37 4.48
N ASP A 17 -7.71 -6.43 3.15
CA ASP A 17 -8.74 -6.95 2.27
C ASP A 17 -8.18 -8.02 1.30
N ALA A 18 -8.73 -9.22 1.33
CA ALA A 18 -8.28 -10.33 0.49
C ALA A 18 -9.10 -10.52 -0.80
N CYS A 19 -10.01 -9.60 -1.15
CA CYS A 19 -10.91 -9.74 -2.29
C CYS A 19 -10.23 -9.73 -3.68
N GLY A 20 -8.98 -9.24 -3.80
CA GLY A 20 -8.19 -9.34 -5.04
C GLY A 20 -8.55 -8.33 -6.14
N ASP A 21 -9.38 -7.33 -5.85
CA ASP A 21 -9.76 -6.26 -6.78
C ASP A 21 -8.90 -4.98 -6.59
N ARG A 22 -9.16 -3.93 -7.39
CA ARG A 22 -8.43 -2.66 -7.25
C ARG A 22 -8.60 -2.03 -5.87
N ARG A 23 -9.77 -2.18 -5.24
CA ARG A 23 -10.05 -1.58 -3.94
C ARG A 23 -9.17 -2.26 -2.88
N ALA A 24 -9.12 -3.60 -2.87
CA ALA A 24 -8.23 -4.37 -2.02
C ALA A 24 -6.76 -3.99 -2.26
N LEU A 25 -6.33 -3.83 -3.52
CA LEU A 25 -4.96 -3.42 -3.84
C LEU A 25 -4.59 -2.06 -3.22
N VAL A 26 -5.51 -1.08 -3.27
CA VAL A 26 -5.30 0.25 -2.69
C VAL A 26 -5.31 0.21 -1.16
N ILE A 27 -6.24 -0.53 -0.55
CA ILE A 27 -6.34 -0.68 0.90
C ILE A 27 -5.06 -1.31 1.45
N ASN A 28 -4.67 -2.47 0.91
CA ASN A 28 -3.50 -3.19 1.40
C ASN A 28 -2.20 -2.40 1.17
N ALA A 29 -2.10 -1.68 0.05
CA ALA A 29 -1.00 -0.76 -0.20
C ALA A 29 -0.90 0.38 0.84
N LEU A 30 -2.04 0.93 1.27
CA LEU A 30 -2.07 1.94 2.32
C LEU A 30 -1.66 1.34 3.66
N ASP A 31 -2.16 0.15 3.97
CA ASP A 31 -1.82 -0.56 5.20
C ASP A 31 -0.33 -0.89 5.27
N ASP A 32 0.30 -1.32 4.17
CA ASP A 32 1.74 -1.56 4.11
C ASP A 32 2.54 -0.27 4.41
N VAL A 33 2.07 0.89 3.94
CA VAL A 33 2.70 2.19 4.24
C VAL A 33 2.54 2.54 5.72
N LEU A 34 1.39 2.25 6.32
CA LEU A 34 1.13 2.48 7.74
C LEU A 34 1.98 1.54 8.62
N GLU A 35 2.05 0.26 8.25
CA GLU A 35 2.89 -0.74 8.92
C GLU A 35 4.36 -0.34 8.85
N LYS A 36 4.85 0.07 7.68
CA LYS A 36 6.22 0.57 7.55
C LYS A 36 6.48 1.76 8.47
N ARG A 37 5.58 2.75 8.47
CA ARG A 37 5.70 3.92 9.36
C ARG A 37 5.68 3.53 10.82
N PHE A 38 4.83 2.58 11.20
CA PHE A 38 4.78 2.04 12.55
C PHE A 38 6.12 1.39 12.92
N MET A 39 6.63 0.50 12.08
CA MET A 39 7.89 -0.19 12.30
C MET A 39 9.09 0.75 12.35
N ASP A 40 9.16 1.76 11.47
CA ASP A 40 10.20 2.79 11.51
C ASP A 40 10.14 3.59 12.81
N THR A 41 8.94 3.96 13.25
CA THR A 41 8.73 4.72 14.50
C THR A 41 9.14 3.90 15.73
N VAL A 42 8.71 2.64 15.80
CA VAL A 42 9.05 1.72 16.90
C VAL A 42 10.54 1.39 16.91
N ARG A 43 11.18 1.30 15.74
CA ARG A 43 12.61 0.97 15.61
C ARG A 43 13.54 2.15 15.78
N ALA A 44 13.08 3.39 15.58
CA ALA A 44 13.94 4.58 15.68
C ALA A 44 14.73 4.66 17.00
N PRO A 45 14.13 4.42 18.19
CA PRO A 45 14.89 4.45 19.45
C PRO A 45 15.97 3.37 19.54
N PHE A 46 15.74 2.19 18.96
CA PHE A 46 16.73 1.11 18.96
C PHE A 46 17.94 1.46 18.10
N ARG A 47 17.75 2.16 16.98
CA ARG A 47 18.86 2.67 16.17
C ARG A 47 19.73 3.63 16.97
N THR A 48 19.11 4.57 17.70
CA THR A 48 19.82 5.49 18.59
C THR A 48 20.63 4.75 19.65
N LEU A 49 20.07 3.71 20.28
CA LEU A 49 20.81 2.91 21.26
C LEU A 49 22.02 2.19 20.64
N VAL A 50 21.88 1.67 19.43
CA VAL A 50 22.99 1.04 18.70
C VAL A 50 24.07 2.08 18.36
N ASP A 51 23.67 3.25 17.87
CA ASP A 51 24.58 4.36 17.51
C ASP A 51 25.34 4.88 18.73
N GLU A 52 24.71 4.89 19.92
CA GLU A 52 25.34 5.23 21.20
C GLU A 52 26.19 4.10 21.80
N GLY A 53 26.30 2.95 21.12
CA GLY A 53 27.09 1.79 21.58
C GLY A 53 26.40 0.96 22.67
N VAL A 54 25.12 1.19 22.94
CA VAL A 54 24.32 0.45 23.92
C VAL A 54 23.87 -0.88 23.31
N ALA A 55 24.59 -1.95 23.66
CA ALA A 55 24.26 -3.34 23.29
C ALA A 55 23.98 -3.58 21.79
N PRO A 56 24.93 -3.25 20.88
CA PRO A 56 24.73 -3.28 19.43
C PRO A 56 24.26 -4.65 18.91
N GLY A 57 24.71 -5.76 19.50
CA GLY A 57 24.32 -7.11 19.10
C GLY A 57 22.87 -7.50 19.42
N ARG A 58 22.20 -6.79 20.33
CA ARG A 58 20.81 -7.10 20.76
C ARG A 58 19.76 -6.45 19.87
N PHE A 59 20.07 -5.29 19.29
CA PHE A 59 19.11 -4.46 18.56
C PHE A 59 19.39 -4.36 17.06
N ALA A 60 20.60 -4.70 16.59
CA ALA A 60 20.98 -4.60 15.18
C ALA A 60 20.33 -5.64 14.24
N ARG A 61 19.52 -6.58 14.76
CA ARG A 61 19.23 -7.84 14.05
C ARG A 61 17.75 -8.19 13.87
N VAL A 62 16.87 -7.20 13.74
CA VAL A 62 15.49 -7.45 13.32
C VAL A 62 15.43 -7.42 11.78
N PRO A 63 15.09 -8.53 11.10
CA PRO A 63 14.93 -8.52 9.65
C PRO A 63 13.97 -7.40 9.23
N LEU A 64 14.34 -6.67 8.19
CA LEU A 64 13.40 -5.81 7.48
C LEU A 64 12.53 -6.73 6.65
N VAL A 65 11.21 -6.61 6.80
CA VAL A 65 10.30 -7.16 5.81
C VAL A 65 10.50 -6.30 4.56
N ASP A 66 10.70 -6.94 3.40
CA ASP A 66 10.84 -6.20 2.15
C ASP A 66 9.62 -5.31 1.94
N ASP A 67 9.85 -4.06 1.56
CA ASP A 67 8.76 -3.14 1.24
C ASP A 67 8.00 -3.70 0.04
N PRO A 68 6.68 -3.94 0.16
CA PRO A 68 5.92 -4.33 -0.99
C PRO A 68 5.90 -3.15 -1.99
N PRO A 69 5.99 -3.43 -3.30
CA PRO A 69 6.14 -2.44 -4.38
C PRO A 69 4.83 -1.68 -4.67
N CYS A 70 4.00 -1.47 -3.65
CA CYS A 70 2.65 -0.98 -3.77
C CYS A 70 2.56 0.38 -4.46
N ARG A 71 3.53 1.28 -4.21
CA ARG A 71 3.57 2.59 -4.88
C ARG A 71 3.79 2.46 -6.39
N GLU A 72 4.67 1.56 -6.80
CA GLU A 72 5.01 1.32 -8.20
C GLU A 72 3.82 0.66 -8.92
N LEU A 73 3.23 -0.36 -8.29
CA LEU A 73 2.03 -1.04 -8.79
C LEU A 73 0.85 -0.06 -8.97
N LEU A 74 0.59 0.80 -7.98
CA LEU A 74 -0.53 1.75 -8.04
C LEU A 74 -0.32 2.88 -9.06
N ALA A 75 0.93 3.27 -9.30
CA ALA A 75 1.29 4.30 -10.26
C ALA A 75 1.42 3.79 -11.70
N SER A 76 1.59 2.49 -11.90
CA SER A 76 1.83 1.92 -13.22
C SER A 76 0.64 2.07 -14.15
N ALA A 77 0.89 2.56 -15.37
CA ALA A 77 -0.07 2.52 -16.47
C ALA A 77 -0.20 1.10 -17.06
N ASP A 78 0.89 0.32 -16.99
CA ASP A 78 0.94 -1.09 -17.39
C ASP A 78 1.21 -1.95 -16.16
N LEU A 79 0.12 -2.33 -15.48
CA LEU A 79 0.19 -3.11 -14.25
C LEU A 79 0.79 -4.50 -14.49
N ARG A 80 0.57 -5.09 -15.69
CA ARG A 80 1.08 -6.42 -16.04
C ARG A 80 2.58 -6.43 -16.15
N THR A 81 3.16 -5.48 -16.88
CA THR A 81 4.62 -5.35 -16.99
C THR A 81 5.25 -5.03 -15.64
N CYS A 82 4.66 -4.10 -14.88
CA CYS A 82 5.17 -3.72 -13.56
C CYS A 82 5.18 -4.92 -12.60
N ALA A 83 4.05 -5.62 -12.44
CA ALA A 83 3.97 -6.79 -11.56
C ALA A 83 4.96 -7.89 -11.97
N ARG A 84 5.13 -8.15 -13.28
CA ARG A 84 6.08 -9.16 -13.77
C ARG A 84 7.53 -8.77 -13.51
N SER A 85 7.87 -7.47 -13.49
CA SER A 85 9.22 -7.00 -13.19
C SER A 85 9.56 -6.99 -11.69
N THR A 86 8.56 -7.11 -10.81
CA THR A 86 8.78 -6.98 -9.38
C THR A 86 8.85 -8.33 -8.67
N HIS A 87 9.99 -8.62 -8.05
CA HIS A 87 10.28 -9.87 -7.34
C HIS A 87 9.27 -10.22 -6.22
N VAL A 88 8.75 -9.23 -5.49
CA VAL A 88 7.72 -9.44 -4.44
C VAL A 88 6.40 -9.92 -5.04
N CYS A 89 6.18 -9.66 -6.33
CA CYS A 89 4.99 -10.06 -7.06
C CYS A 89 5.10 -11.45 -7.72
N GLN A 90 6.31 -12.00 -7.80
CA GLN A 90 6.62 -13.27 -8.43
C GLN A 90 6.48 -14.41 -7.42
N LEU A 91 5.26 -14.75 -7.04
CA LEU A 91 5.03 -15.91 -6.17
C LEU A 91 4.97 -17.21 -6.98
N PRO A 92 5.66 -18.28 -6.54
CA PRO A 92 5.96 -19.47 -7.37
C PRO A 92 4.77 -20.40 -7.67
N ARG A 93 3.52 -20.05 -7.35
CA ARG A 93 2.34 -20.93 -7.48
C ARG A 93 1.06 -20.18 -7.83
N VAL A 94 1.09 -19.40 -8.89
CA VAL A 94 -0.13 -18.81 -9.43
C VAL A 94 -0.54 -19.65 -10.63
N ASP A 95 -1.64 -20.39 -10.51
CA ASP A 95 -2.15 -21.28 -11.57
C ASP A 95 -2.59 -20.49 -12.83
N ASP A 96 -2.78 -19.17 -12.71
CA ASP A 96 -3.11 -18.24 -13.80
C ASP A 96 -2.20 -16.99 -13.82
N VAL A 97 -0.94 -17.20 -14.20
CA VAL A 97 0.07 -16.12 -14.37
C VAL A 97 -0.23 -15.15 -15.53
N GLU A 98 -1.20 -15.47 -16.39
CA GLU A 98 -1.60 -14.57 -17.47
C GLU A 98 -2.58 -13.50 -16.97
N ASN A 99 -3.53 -13.86 -16.12
CA ASN A 99 -4.58 -12.94 -15.68
C ASN A 99 -4.39 -12.40 -14.27
N THR A 100 -3.49 -12.97 -13.49
CA THR A 100 -3.31 -12.58 -12.09
C THR A 100 -1.85 -12.32 -11.71
N PHE A 101 -1.68 -11.57 -10.63
CA PHE A 101 -0.41 -11.39 -9.93
C PHE A 101 -0.67 -11.48 -8.43
N ALA A 102 0.32 -11.88 -7.65
CA ALA A 102 0.20 -11.93 -6.21
C ALA A 102 1.12 -10.92 -5.56
N VAL A 103 0.80 -10.38 -4.40
CA VAL A 103 1.68 -9.47 -3.64
C VAL A 103 1.77 -10.00 -2.21
N ARG A 104 2.99 -10.04 -1.67
CA ARG A 104 3.23 -10.31 -0.26
C ARG A 104 3.13 -8.99 0.52
N HIS A 105 1.96 -8.74 1.10
CA HIS A 105 1.72 -7.65 2.04
C HIS A 105 2.16 -8.04 3.45
N TYR A 106 2.20 -7.07 4.37
CA TYR A 106 2.43 -7.34 5.80
C TYR A 106 1.42 -8.33 6.39
N GLY A 107 0.14 -8.21 6.00
CA GLY A 107 -0.97 -9.03 6.50
C GLY A 107 -1.05 -10.42 5.85
N GLY A 108 -0.31 -10.66 4.76
CA GLY A 108 -0.32 -11.92 4.05
C GLY A 108 -0.16 -11.77 2.54
N VAL A 109 -0.23 -12.90 1.84
CA VAL A 109 -0.22 -12.93 0.37
C VAL A 109 -1.63 -12.75 -0.16
N VAL A 110 -1.81 -11.84 -1.13
CA VAL A 110 -3.08 -11.63 -1.83
C VAL A 110 -2.84 -11.79 -3.33
N THR A 111 -3.74 -12.48 -4.01
CA THR A 111 -3.76 -12.62 -5.47
C THR A 111 -4.77 -11.64 -6.06
N TYR A 112 -4.35 -10.90 -7.08
CA TYR A 112 -5.11 -9.85 -7.74
C TYR A 112 -5.32 -10.15 -9.21
N ALA A 113 -6.49 -9.81 -9.75
CA ALA A 113 -6.75 -9.87 -11.18
C ALA A 113 -6.30 -8.59 -11.89
N PHE A 114 -5.57 -8.72 -13.01
CA PHE A 114 -5.08 -7.57 -13.78
C PHE A 114 -6.21 -6.66 -14.27
N ASP A 115 -7.29 -7.23 -14.82
CA ASP A 115 -8.40 -6.47 -15.41
C ASP A 115 -9.26 -5.72 -14.38
N GLU A 116 -9.30 -6.23 -13.15
CA GLU A 116 -9.99 -5.60 -12.03
C GLU A 116 -9.12 -4.54 -11.36
N CYS A 117 -7.80 -4.73 -11.37
CA CYS A 117 -6.83 -3.79 -10.79
C CYS A 117 -6.39 -2.69 -11.76
N ALA A 118 -6.60 -2.85 -13.07
CA ALA A 118 -6.23 -1.88 -14.08
C ALA A 118 -6.87 -0.51 -13.79
N ARG A 119 -6.07 0.55 -13.91
CA ARG A 119 -6.54 1.91 -13.71
C ARG A 119 -7.48 2.29 -14.85
N ARG A 120 -8.76 2.50 -14.54
CA ARG A 120 -9.76 2.99 -15.51
C ARG A 120 -9.85 4.50 -15.40
N GLU A 121 -9.50 5.20 -16.47
CA GLU A 121 -9.71 6.65 -16.54
C GLU A 121 -11.14 6.95 -16.98
N THR A 122 -11.79 7.87 -16.28
CA THR A 122 -13.10 8.37 -16.69
C THR A 122 -12.94 9.18 -17.97
N SER A 123 -13.72 8.88 -19.01
CA SER A 123 -13.63 9.62 -20.27
C SER A 123 -14.01 11.10 -20.07
N ASP A 124 -13.34 11.98 -20.79
CA ASP A 124 -13.66 13.41 -20.76
C ASP A 124 -15.05 13.71 -21.31
N ALA A 125 -15.56 12.86 -22.22
CA ALA A 125 -16.94 12.90 -22.67
C ALA A 125 -17.93 12.68 -21.52
N PHE A 126 -17.68 11.69 -20.66
CA PHE A 126 -18.51 11.43 -19.48
C PHE A 126 -18.41 12.56 -18.45
N ARG A 127 -17.20 13.06 -18.17
CA ARG A 127 -17.00 14.24 -17.30
C ARG A 127 -17.72 15.47 -17.84
N GLY A 128 -17.67 15.68 -19.15
CA GLY A 128 -18.36 16.76 -19.84
C GLY A 128 -19.88 16.62 -19.76
N ALA A 129 -20.41 15.40 -19.84
CA ALA A 129 -21.84 15.13 -19.64
C ALA A 129 -22.28 15.43 -18.20
N LEU A 130 -21.53 15.01 -17.19
CA LEU A 130 -21.80 15.33 -15.79
C LEU A 130 -21.82 16.84 -15.53
N ARG A 131 -20.88 17.60 -16.11
CA ARG A 131 -20.84 19.07 -15.96
C ARG A 131 -22.04 19.79 -16.58
N ARG A 132 -22.70 19.17 -17.56
CA ARG A 132 -23.91 19.71 -18.20
C ARG A 132 -25.19 19.11 -17.62
N SER A 133 -25.09 18.26 -16.60
CA SER A 133 -26.24 17.69 -15.93
C SER A 133 -27.06 18.79 -15.28
N THR A 134 -28.38 18.75 -15.47
CA THR A 134 -29.35 19.63 -14.81
C THR A 134 -29.86 19.06 -13.48
N ILE A 135 -29.36 17.89 -13.07
CA ILE A 135 -29.65 17.30 -11.77
C ILE A 135 -28.83 18.02 -10.71
N ASP A 136 -29.52 18.77 -9.85
CA ASP A 136 -28.94 19.36 -8.65
C ASP A 136 -28.96 18.32 -7.52
N PHE A 137 -27.81 18.08 -6.90
CA PHE A 137 -27.72 17.27 -5.69
C PHE A 137 -27.84 18.20 -4.48
N MET A 138 -29.07 18.41 -4.00
CA MET A 138 -29.34 19.03 -2.69
C MET A 138 -29.17 18.03 -1.55
#